data_AF-A0AAN9YID6-F1
#
_entry.id   AF-A0AAN9YID6-F1
#
_cell.length_a   1.000
_cell.length_b   1.000
_cell.length_c   1.000
_cell.angle_alpha   90.00
_cell.angle_beta   90.00
_cell.angle_gamma   90.00
#
_symmetry.space_group_name_H-M   'P 1'
#
loop_
_entity.id
_entity.type
_entity.pdbx_description
1 polymer ?
#
loop_
_entity_poly.entity_id
_entity_poly.type
_entity_poly.pdbx_seq_one_letter_code
_entity_poly.pdbx_strand_id
1 'polypeptide(L)'
;MRKPDLCFFQHVLDEINPRPSEVVMVDDKAENICAARSVGIHGVLVNGAPAGVGQTLRNLFLDPISRAETYLKNNAGNLDSVVEGRDIVIKDNFCQLMIWELTGDADIIYLRWPSGKVQGKVHGAQTSAGGGDNDRSMTAPVRGKLENGLWNYFYGETVLTTREFPPDADTTSTAYLSVPESYLSEMADVKLVLEAMASNTSPDGIMQTYFCDDRPRTSPEVCCNILRVFYRFDRQHAQSHSPPDPRIRRTEEWVIRCLKNRAYLYGSRVYSVPEAFLYFAAQLYVELGCGHDHDPHHDAYPLKAGLEPIKEALLERINAKTNPLALALRVSACQLVGLERSRYRQDLDALKSLQEEDGGWPAGHFCCTGRTGDRIGNRGLTTALAAKVIRHERV
;
A
#
# COMPACT_ATOMS: atom_id res chain seq x y z
N MET A 1 42.06 22.57 25.07
CA MET A 1 41.49 21.60 24.11
C MET A 1 39.99 21.60 24.30
N ARG A 2 39.20 22.00 23.29
CA ARG A 2 37.73 22.01 23.36
C ARG A 2 37.13 21.69 22.00
N LYS A 3 35.86 21.32 21.94
CA LYS A 3 35.13 21.31 20.66
C LYS A 3 35.08 22.74 20.09
N PRO A 4 35.26 22.95 18.77
CA PRO A 4 35.43 21.97 17.70
C PRO A 4 36.92 21.69 17.33
N ASP A 5 37.89 21.95 18.20
CA ASP A 5 39.31 21.71 17.91
C ASP A 5 39.55 20.23 17.59
N LEU A 6 40.24 19.91 16.49
CA LEU A 6 40.50 18.51 16.08
C LEU A 6 41.24 17.71 17.15
N CYS A 7 42.14 18.36 17.90
CA CYS A 7 42.88 17.73 18.99
C CYS A 7 41.98 17.25 20.12
N PHE A 8 40.77 17.83 20.31
CA PHE A 8 39.78 17.32 21.25
C PHE A 8 39.28 15.94 20.83
N PHE A 9 38.90 15.78 19.56
CA PHE A 9 38.37 14.50 19.07
C PHE A 9 39.45 13.43 18.99
N GLN A 10 40.67 13.79 18.58
CA GLN A 10 41.79 12.85 18.57
C GLN A 10 42.12 12.38 19.99
N HIS A 11 42.18 13.29 20.97
CA HIS A 11 42.41 12.91 22.35
C HIS A 11 41.33 11.97 22.89
N VAL A 12 40.04 12.24 22.62
CA VAL A 12 38.97 11.32 23.00
C VAL A 12 39.17 9.96 22.34
N LEU A 13 39.44 9.90 21.04
CA LEU A 13 39.68 8.64 20.32
C LEU A 13 40.88 7.85 20.89
N ASP A 14 41.96 8.53 21.25
CA ASP A 14 43.15 7.92 21.86
C ASP A 14 42.83 7.34 23.26
N GLU A 15 41.99 8.02 24.04
CA GLU A 15 41.57 7.59 25.39
C GLU A 15 40.59 6.40 25.35
N ILE A 16 39.60 6.41 24.46
CA ILE A 16 38.62 5.30 24.37
C ILE A 16 39.10 4.15 23.47
N ASN A 17 40.10 4.38 22.63
CA ASN A 17 40.75 3.42 21.73
C ASN A 17 39.86 2.63 20.71
N PRO A 18 38.78 3.18 20.11
CA PRO A 18 38.11 2.59 18.96
C PRO A 18 38.65 3.15 17.63
N ARG A 19 38.24 2.55 16.51
CA ARG A 19 38.39 3.22 15.21
C ARG A 19 37.41 4.39 15.14
N PRO A 20 37.75 5.53 14.51
CA PRO A 20 36.80 6.65 14.39
C PRO A 20 35.44 6.25 13.80
N SER A 21 35.46 5.33 12.82
CA SER A 21 34.26 4.78 12.18
C SER A 21 33.33 4.00 13.12
N GLU A 22 33.78 3.63 14.31
CA GLU A 22 33.01 2.90 15.33
C GLU A 22 32.43 3.84 16.41
N VAL A 23 32.71 5.14 16.31
CA VAL A 23 32.24 6.15 17.27
C VAL A 23 31.08 6.92 16.67
N VAL A 24 30.04 7.11 17.48
CA VAL A 24 28.94 8.04 17.19
C VAL A 24 29.04 9.22 18.15
N MET A 25 29.02 10.42 17.59
CA MET A 25 28.91 11.66 18.35
C MET A 25 27.54 12.28 18.11
N VAL A 26 26.86 12.60 19.20
CA VAL A 26 25.62 13.37 19.20
C VAL A 26 25.92 14.76 19.75
N ASP A 27 25.58 15.81 19.01
CA ASP A 27 25.86 17.19 19.40
C ASP A 27 24.85 18.16 18.77
N ASP A 28 24.59 19.27 19.43
CA ASP A 28 23.63 20.29 18.98
C ASP A 28 24.26 21.37 18.08
N LYS A 29 25.59 21.33 17.91
CA LYS A 29 26.32 22.31 17.10
C LYS A 29 26.88 21.70 15.84
N ALA A 30 26.54 22.32 14.70
CA ALA A 30 26.99 21.87 13.39
C ALA A 30 28.53 21.88 13.25
N GLU A 31 29.22 22.86 13.85
CA GLU A 31 30.68 22.95 13.84
C GLU A 31 31.35 21.79 14.59
N ASN A 32 30.74 21.31 15.67
CA ASN A 32 31.25 20.17 16.44
C ASN A 32 31.09 18.87 15.64
N ILE A 33 29.92 18.68 15.02
CA ILE A 33 29.64 17.55 14.15
C ILE A 33 30.55 17.54 12.92
N CYS A 34 30.80 18.70 12.32
CA CYS A 34 31.72 18.85 11.19
C CYS A 34 33.14 18.40 11.57
N ALA A 35 33.65 18.90 12.71
CA ALA A 35 34.99 18.55 13.19
C ALA A 35 35.11 17.04 13.53
N ALA A 36 34.13 16.47 14.22
CA ALA A 36 34.10 15.03 14.51
C ALA A 36 34.08 14.18 13.24
N ARG A 37 33.24 14.53 12.25
CA ARG A 37 33.19 13.83 10.96
C ARG A 37 34.48 13.94 10.18
N SER A 38 35.21 15.05 10.30
CA SER A 38 36.50 15.24 9.62
C SER A 38 37.59 14.27 10.09
N VAL A 39 37.48 13.74 11.33
CA VAL A 39 38.38 12.71 11.87
C VAL A 39 37.81 11.28 11.72
N GLY A 40 36.66 11.12 11.03
CA GLY A 40 36.05 9.83 10.73
C GLY A 40 34.95 9.37 11.68
N ILE A 41 34.54 10.19 12.66
CA ILE A 41 33.44 9.88 13.60
C ILE A 41 32.08 10.05 12.91
N HIS A 42 31.11 9.18 13.22
CA HIS A 42 29.74 9.34 12.78
C HIS A 42 29.05 10.45 13.59
N GLY A 43 28.73 11.57 12.95
CA GLY A 43 28.11 12.71 13.62
C GLY A 43 26.60 12.79 13.43
N VAL A 44 25.85 12.89 14.52
CA VAL A 44 24.39 13.11 14.58
C VAL A 44 24.14 14.52 15.14
N LEU A 45 23.69 15.42 14.27
CA LEU A 45 23.32 16.79 14.66
C LEU A 45 21.90 16.82 15.25
N VAL A 46 21.74 17.42 16.43
CA VAL A 46 20.45 17.50 17.12
C VAL A 46 20.03 18.96 17.34
N ASN A 47 18.97 19.41 16.67
CA ASN A 47 18.55 20.82 16.73
C ASN A 47 17.73 21.12 17.99
N GLY A 48 18.38 21.28 19.14
CA GLY A 48 17.83 21.85 20.39
C GLY A 48 16.70 21.08 21.09
N ALA A 49 16.02 20.16 20.41
CA ALA A 49 15.03 19.26 20.97
C ALA A 49 15.63 17.85 21.06
N PRO A 50 15.63 17.20 22.24
CA PRO A 50 16.03 15.80 22.39
C PRO A 50 15.14 14.81 21.61
N ALA A 51 13.96 15.27 21.17
CA ALA A 51 13.02 14.49 20.36
C ALA A 51 13.69 14.08 19.04
N GLY A 52 13.87 12.78 18.85
CA GLY A 52 14.45 12.21 17.62
C GLY A 52 15.87 11.65 17.76
N VAL A 53 16.59 11.92 18.85
CA VAL A 53 17.91 11.27 19.09
C VAL A 53 17.75 9.78 19.30
N GLY A 54 16.80 9.39 20.15
CA GLY A 54 16.48 7.99 20.41
C GLY A 54 16.05 7.27 19.14
N GLN A 55 15.23 7.91 18.31
CA GLN A 55 14.86 7.41 16.98
C GLN A 55 16.10 7.23 16.08
N THR A 56 16.94 8.25 15.96
CA THR A 56 18.13 8.23 15.09
C THR A 56 19.11 7.13 15.49
N LEU A 57 19.39 7.00 16.80
CA LEU A 57 20.28 5.96 17.31
C LEU A 57 19.69 4.56 17.10
N ARG A 58 18.39 4.36 17.32
CA ARG A 58 17.74 3.08 17.02
C ARG A 58 17.79 2.74 15.54
N ASN A 59 17.58 3.72 14.66
CA ASN A 59 17.67 3.52 13.21
C ASN A 59 19.11 3.23 12.74
N LEU A 60 20.11 3.66 13.51
CA LEU A 60 21.52 3.37 13.26
C LEU A 60 21.94 1.97 13.73
N PHE A 61 21.46 1.53 14.90
CA PHE A 61 21.99 0.33 15.57
C PHE A 61 21.06 -0.89 15.57
N LEU A 62 19.75 -0.69 15.45
CA LEU A 62 18.79 -1.79 15.56
C LEU A 62 18.29 -2.23 14.19
N ASP A 63 17.96 -3.51 14.07
CA ASP A 63 17.40 -4.08 12.86
C ASP A 63 16.02 -3.45 12.56
N PRO A 64 15.86 -2.76 11.41
CA PRO A 64 14.61 -2.07 11.10
C PRO A 64 13.46 -3.03 10.81
N ILE A 65 13.73 -4.24 10.30
CA ILE A 65 12.70 -5.22 9.96
C ILE A 65 12.15 -5.86 11.25
N SER A 66 13.02 -6.30 12.16
CA SER A 66 12.60 -6.87 13.44
C SER A 66 11.79 -5.87 14.28
N ARG A 67 12.16 -4.59 14.23
CA ARG A 67 11.39 -3.50 14.86
C ARG A 67 10.01 -3.33 14.22
N ALA A 68 9.92 -3.36 12.89
CA ALA A 68 8.66 -3.28 12.18
C ALA A 68 7.73 -4.47 12.50
N GLU A 69 8.27 -5.68 12.51
CA GLU A 69 7.53 -6.90 12.84
C GLU A 69 7.04 -6.89 14.30
N THR A 70 7.88 -6.42 15.22
CA THR A 70 7.51 -6.23 16.63
C THR A 70 6.37 -5.22 16.76
N TYR A 71 6.46 -4.09 16.05
CA TYR A 71 5.39 -3.10 16.01
C TYR A 71 4.08 -3.70 15.51
N LEU A 72 4.09 -4.39 14.37
CA LEU A 72 2.89 -4.99 13.77
C LEU A 72 2.25 -6.02 14.71
N LYS A 73 3.05 -6.88 15.36
CA LYS A 73 2.57 -7.87 16.33
C LYS A 73 1.99 -7.23 17.59
N ASN A 74 2.67 -6.22 18.14
CA ASN A 74 2.19 -5.52 19.33
C ASN A 74 0.88 -4.74 19.08
N ASN A 75 0.59 -4.42 17.82
CA ASN A 75 -0.62 -3.72 17.40
C ASN A 75 -1.60 -4.63 16.66
N ALA A 76 -1.46 -5.96 16.79
CA ALA A 76 -2.39 -6.92 16.20
C ALA A 76 -3.85 -6.59 16.56
N GLY A 77 -4.72 -6.53 15.55
CA GLY A 77 -6.12 -6.17 15.73
C GLY A 77 -6.41 -4.66 15.91
N ASN A 78 -5.36 -3.81 15.91
CA ASN A 78 -5.42 -2.35 16.11
C ASN A 78 -4.71 -1.58 14.98
N LEU A 79 -4.51 -2.19 13.81
CA LEU A 79 -3.87 -1.55 12.65
C LEU A 79 -4.87 -0.69 11.86
N ASP A 80 -5.62 0.15 12.57
CA ASP A 80 -6.75 0.91 12.04
C ASP A 80 -6.32 2.04 11.08
N SER A 81 -7.23 2.41 10.19
CA SER A 81 -7.10 3.64 9.41
C SER A 81 -7.58 4.84 10.23
N VAL A 82 -7.01 6.01 9.97
CA VAL A 82 -7.32 7.26 10.68
C VAL A 82 -7.51 8.39 9.69
N VAL A 83 -8.37 9.34 10.04
CA VAL A 83 -8.56 10.57 9.28
C VAL A 83 -7.50 11.59 9.67
N GLU A 84 -6.74 12.08 8.71
CA GLU A 84 -5.64 13.02 8.97
C GLU A 84 -6.15 14.29 9.67
N GLY A 85 -5.48 14.65 10.79
CA GLY A 85 -5.81 15.84 11.56
C GLY A 85 -7.10 15.73 12.40
N ARG A 86 -7.69 14.53 12.53
CA ARG A 86 -8.92 14.29 13.29
C ARG A 86 -8.80 13.02 14.12
N ASP A 87 -9.38 13.03 15.31
CA ASP A 87 -9.48 11.84 16.17
C ASP A 87 -10.64 10.94 15.71
N ILE A 88 -10.54 10.45 14.47
CA ILE A 88 -11.54 9.59 13.84
C ILE A 88 -10.84 8.35 13.32
N VAL A 89 -11.24 7.21 13.87
CA VAL A 89 -10.79 5.88 13.49
C VAL A 89 -11.76 5.28 12.47
N ILE A 90 -11.21 4.64 11.45
CA ILE A 90 -11.92 3.91 10.41
C ILE A 90 -11.44 2.46 10.44
N LYS A 91 -12.37 1.54 10.67
CA LYS A 91 -12.11 0.11 10.55
C LYS A 91 -12.50 -0.35 9.16
N ASP A 92 -11.50 -0.64 8.33
CA ASP A 92 -11.69 -0.99 6.94
C ASP A 92 -11.08 -2.36 6.61
N ASN A 93 -11.75 -3.13 5.76
CA ASN A 93 -11.22 -4.39 5.24
C ASN A 93 -10.06 -4.15 4.26
N PHE A 94 -10.07 -3.03 3.53
CA PHE A 94 -9.14 -2.77 2.43
C PHE A 94 -7.67 -2.73 2.87
N CYS A 95 -7.33 -1.87 3.84
CA CYS A 95 -5.98 -1.79 4.39
C CYS A 95 -5.59 -3.09 5.10
N GLN A 96 -6.53 -3.78 5.75
CA GLN A 96 -6.28 -5.06 6.41
C GLN A 96 -5.90 -6.15 5.41
N LEU A 97 -6.59 -6.23 4.27
CA LEU A 97 -6.25 -7.17 3.18
C LEU A 97 -4.87 -6.85 2.59
N MET A 98 -4.56 -5.57 2.38
CA MET A 98 -3.24 -5.15 1.92
C MET A 98 -2.14 -5.51 2.94
N ILE A 99 -2.37 -5.29 4.24
CA ILE A 99 -1.43 -5.70 5.29
C ILE A 99 -1.23 -7.22 5.27
N TRP A 100 -2.30 -7.99 5.11
CA TRP A 100 -2.21 -9.45 5.03
C TRP A 100 -1.39 -9.89 3.80
N GLU A 101 -1.62 -9.31 2.61
CA GLU A 101 -0.82 -9.59 1.41
C GLU A 101 0.67 -9.32 1.62
N LEU A 102 0.99 -8.21 2.29
CA LEU A 102 2.37 -7.75 2.47
C LEU A 102 3.14 -8.56 3.52
N THR A 103 2.44 -9.09 4.52
CA THR A 103 3.05 -9.73 5.69
C THR A 103 2.91 -11.25 5.67
N GLY A 104 1.88 -11.78 5.00
CA GLY A 104 1.47 -13.17 5.10
C GLY A 104 0.91 -13.57 6.47
N ASP A 105 0.72 -12.60 7.37
CA ASP A 105 0.37 -12.84 8.78
C ASP A 105 -1.11 -12.51 9.01
N ALA A 106 -1.91 -13.56 9.16
CA ALA A 106 -3.34 -13.47 9.43
C ALA A 106 -3.66 -13.10 10.89
N ASP A 107 -2.68 -13.20 11.80
CA ASP A 107 -2.90 -13.01 13.24
C ASP A 107 -2.86 -11.52 13.63
N ILE A 108 -2.24 -10.67 12.80
CA ILE A 108 -2.14 -9.22 13.06
C ILE A 108 -3.33 -8.41 12.53
N ILE A 109 -4.10 -8.98 11.59
CA ILE A 109 -5.19 -8.30 10.89
C ILE A 109 -6.56 -8.62 11.49
N TYR A 110 -7.55 -7.83 11.12
CA TYR A 110 -8.96 -8.15 11.31
C TYR A 110 -9.73 -8.02 10.00
N LEU A 111 -10.75 -8.85 9.78
CA LEU A 111 -11.61 -8.79 8.59
C LEU A 111 -13.05 -9.15 8.92
N ARG A 112 -13.99 -8.52 8.22
CA ARG A 112 -15.37 -8.97 8.13
C ARG A 112 -15.61 -9.47 6.72
N TRP A 113 -15.75 -10.78 6.61
CA TRP A 113 -16.07 -11.46 5.36
C TRP A 113 -17.48 -11.06 4.88
N PRO A 114 -17.77 -11.14 3.58
CA PRO A 114 -19.10 -10.84 3.06
C PRO A 114 -20.20 -11.73 3.68
N SER A 115 -19.87 -12.96 4.07
CA SER A 115 -20.75 -13.87 4.81
C SER A 115 -21.07 -13.45 6.25
N GLY A 116 -20.48 -12.36 6.74
CA GLY A 116 -20.57 -11.89 8.12
C GLY A 116 -19.59 -12.57 9.08
N LYS A 117 -18.85 -13.59 8.64
CA LYS A 117 -17.74 -14.19 9.39
C LYS A 117 -16.74 -13.10 9.78
N VAL A 118 -16.23 -13.16 11.01
CA VAL A 118 -15.18 -12.26 11.50
C VAL A 118 -13.88 -13.03 11.65
N GLN A 119 -12.77 -12.40 11.24
CA GLN A 119 -11.41 -12.87 11.48
C GLN A 119 -10.64 -11.87 12.32
N GLY A 120 -9.79 -12.38 13.21
CA GLY A 120 -9.04 -11.58 14.17
C GLY A 120 -9.90 -11.04 15.32
N LYS A 121 -9.25 -10.36 16.28
CA LYS A 121 -9.93 -9.68 17.40
C LYS A 121 -9.86 -8.18 17.21
N VAL A 122 -11.00 -7.54 17.00
CA VAL A 122 -11.11 -6.09 16.98
C VAL A 122 -11.26 -5.57 18.42
N HIS A 123 -10.31 -4.78 18.92
CA HIS A 123 -10.48 -4.13 20.23
C HIS A 123 -11.36 -2.87 20.10
N GLY A 124 -12.33 -2.71 20.99
CA GLY A 124 -13.15 -1.50 21.10
C GLY A 124 -14.42 -1.42 20.24
N ALA A 125 -14.90 -2.49 19.61
CA ALA A 125 -16.20 -2.48 18.90
C ALA A 125 -17.30 -3.17 19.72
N GLN A 126 -18.39 -2.45 20.01
CA GLN A 126 -19.69 -3.05 20.33
C GLN A 126 -20.27 -3.63 19.04
N THR A 127 -20.71 -4.88 19.09
CA THR A 127 -21.36 -5.57 17.97
C THR A 127 -22.78 -5.05 17.76
N SER A 128 -22.99 -4.14 16.82
CA SER A 128 -24.31 -3.79 16.28
C SER A 128 -24.48 -4.48 14.91
N ALA A 129 -25.21 -5.58 14.88
CA ALA A 129 -25.61 -6.24 13.64
C ALA A 129 -26.77 -5.46 13.00
N GLY A 130 -26.53 -4.79 11.87
CA GLY A 130 -27.55 -4.12 11.09
C GLY A 130 -27.44 -4.52 9.62
N GLY A 131 -28.08 -5.63 9.24
CA GLY A 131 -28.23 -6.04 7.85
C GLY A 131 -29.45 -5.37 7.24
N GLY A 132 -29.24 -4.49 6.27
CA GLY A 132 -30.27 -3.94 5.38
C GLY A 132 -30.17 -4.65 4.03
N ASP A 133 -31.20 -5.42 3.70
CA ASP A 133 -31.33 -6.16 2.45
C ASP A 133 -32.16 -5.31 1.47
N ASN A 134 -31.67 -5.06 0.24
CA ASN A 134 -32.54 -4.59 -0.84
C ASN A 134 -32.03 -4.90 -2.26
N ASP A 135 -33.01 -5.27 -3.07
CA ASP A 135 -32.99 -6.01 -4.33
C ASP A 135 -33.06 -5.11 -5.57
N ARG A 136 -32.41 -5.50 -6.69
CA ARG A 136 -33.10 -5.92 -7.93
C ARG A 136 -32.17 -6.49 -9.02
N SER A 137 -32.63 -7.63 -9.57
CA SER A 137 -32.35 -8.24 -10.89
C SER A 137 -31.16 -9.19 -11.07
N MET A 138 -31.22 -10.37 -10.43
CA MET A 138 -30.80 -11.69 -10.97
C MET A 138 -31.53 -12.81 -10.18
N THR A 139 -31.59 -14.05 -10.69
CA THR A 139 -32.36 -15.15 -10.07
C THR A 139 -31.87 -15.50 -8.64
N ALA A 140 -32.81 -15.61 -7.69
CA ALA A 140 -32.57 -15.66 -6.23
C ALA A 140 -31.51 -16.65 -5.68
N PRO A 141 -31.27 -17.85 -6.25
CA PRO A 141 -30.24 -18.76 -5.75
C PRO A 141 -28.80 -18.32 -6.04
N VAL A 142 -28.60 -17.52 -7.10
CA VAL A 142 -27.28 -16.98 -7.49
C VAL A 142 -26.94 -15.75 -6.65
N ARG A 143 -27.96 -14.96 -6.28
CA ARG A 143 -27.84 -13.75 -5.46
C ARG A 143 -27.15 -14.02 -4.12
N GLY A 144 -27.63 -14.98 -3.33
CA GLY A 144 -27.01 -15.31 -2.04
C GLY A 144 -25.60 -15.91 -2.15
N LYS A 145 -25.21 -16.44 -3.32
CA LYS A 145 -23.84 -16.92 -3.55
C LYS A 145 -22.89 -15.79 -3.94
N LEU A 146 -23.33 -14.84 -4.76
CA LEU A 146 -22.54 -13.67 -5.16
C LEU A 146 -22.38 -12.67 -4.00
N GLU A 147 -23.42 -12.45 -3.18
CA GLU A 147 -23.34 -11.56 -2.02
C GLU A 147 -22.24 -11.98 -1.04
N ASN A 148 -21.94 -13.28 -0.95
CA ASN A 148 -20.81 -13.81 -0.17
C ASN A 148 -19.43 -13.59 -0.82
N GLY A 149 -19.37 -13.01 -2.02
CA GLY A 149 -18.14 -12.71 -2.76
C GLY A 149 -17.81 -11.23 -2.87
N LEU A 150 -18.79 -10.33 -2.69
CA LEU A 150 -18.59 -8.89 -2.84
C LEU A 150 -18.19 -8.26 -1.50
N TRP A 151 -16.98 -7.73 -1.43
CA TRP A 151 -16.43 -7.15 -0.21
C TRP A 151 -16.75 -5.66 -0.07
N ASN A 152 -16.93 -5.25 1.17
CA ASN A 152 -17.14 -3.86 1.54
C ASN A 152 -15.85 -3.25 2.09
N TYR A 153 -15.56 -2.00 1.72
CA TYR A 153 -14.50 -1.21 2.33
C TYR A 153 -14.58 -1.22 3.87
N PHE A 154 -15.76 -1.01 4.47
CA PHE A 154 -15.89 -0.94 5.92
C PHE A 154 -15.97 -2.33 6.55
N TYR A 155 -15.19 -2.54 7.63
CA TYR A 155 -15.31 -3.71 8.49
C TYR A 155 -16.62 -3.69 9.29
N GLY A 156 -17.14 -2.51 9.63
CA GLY A 156 -18.29 -2.36 10.52
C GLY A 156 -19.08 -1.09 10.21
N GLU A 157 -19.40 -0.31 11.25
CA GLU A 157 -20.15 0.94 11.08
C GLU A 157 -19.43 1.90 10.12
N THR A 158 -20.23 2.50 9.25
CA THR A 158 -19.76 3.44 8.22
C THR A 158 -19.36 4.76 8.87
N VAL A 159 -18.22 5.31 8.47
CA VAL A 159 -17.68 6.56 9.02
C VAL A 159 -17.58 7.61 7.92
N LEU A 160 -18.04 8.85 8.20
CA LEU A 160 -18.00 10.00 7.28
C LEU A 160 -18.66 9.75 5.91
N THR A 161 -19.67 8.89 5.86
CA THR A 161 -20.40 8.53 4.64
C THR A 161 -21.88 8.27 4.97
N THR A 162 -22.62 7.71 4.02
CA THR A 162 -24.00 7.26 4.22
C THR A 162 -24.09 6.11 5.22
N ARG A 163 -25.24 5.97 5.89
CA ARG A 163 -25.51 4.91 6.88
C ARG A 163 -25.27 3.51 6.34
N GLU A 164 -25.65 3.27 5.09
CA GLU A 164 -25.35 2.05 4.37
C GLU A 164 -24.29 2.38 3.32
N PHE A 165 -23.29 1.52 3.20
CA PHE A 165 -22.23 1.64 2.22
C PHE A 165 -22.20 0.36 1.37
N PRO A 166 -22.16 0.46 0.04
CA PRO A 166 -22.21 -0.71 -0.82
C PRO A 166 -20.86 -1.45 -0.85
N PRO A 167 -20.86 -2.75 -1.19
CA PRO A 167 -19.65 -3.43 -1.62
C PRO A 167 -18.98 -2.71 -2.79
N ASP A 168 -17.66 -2.84 -2.88
CA ASP A 168 -16.86 -2.18 -3.90
C ASP A 168 -15.86 -3.14 -4.57
N ALA A 169 -15.58 -2.87 -5.84
CA ALA A 169 -14.73 -3.68 -6.67
C ALA A 169 -13.27 -3.62 -6.23
N ASP A 170 -12.83 -2.58 -5.52
CA ASP A 170 -11.45 -2.44 -5.08
C ASP A 170 -11.14 -3.42 -3.95
N THR A 171 -11.93 -3.35 -2.87
CA THR A 171 -11.85 -4.26 -1.73
C THR A 171 -12.13 -5.69 -2.15
N THR A 172 -13.09 -5.89 -3.06
CA THR A 172 -13.37 -7.22 -3.63
C THR A 172 -12.15 -7.74 -4.38
N SER A 173 -11.56 -6.94 -5.26
CA SER A 173 -10.38 -7.36 -6.01
C SER A 173 -9.19 -7.65 -5.11
N THR A 174 -8.89 -6.76 -4.16
CA THR A 174 -7.83 -6.98 -3.18
C THR A 174 -8.08 -8.26 -2.39
N ALA A 175 -9.31 -8.55 -1.96
CA ALA A 175 -9.60 -9.79 -1.25
C ALA A 175 -9.20 -11.04 -2.05
N TYR A 176 -9.67 -11.16 -3.30
CA TYR A 176 -9.31 -12.29 -4.18
C TYR A 176 -7.82 -12.33 -4.55
N LEU A 177 -7.11 -11.21 -4.48
CA LEU A 177 -5.66 -11.14 -4.76
C LEU A 177 -4.79 -11.45 -3.54
N SER A 178 -5.30 -11.22 -2.33
CA SER A 178 -4.52 -11.22 -1.09
C SER A 178 -4.78 -12.44 -0.20
N VAL A 179 -5.99 -13.02 -0.22
CA VAL A 179 -6.28 -14.18 0.65
C VAL A 179 -5.52 -15.42 0.15
N PRO A 180 -5.01 -16.28 1.05
CA PRO A 180 -4.36 -17.53 0.65
C PRO A 180 -5.35 -18.47 -0.06
N GLU A 181 -4.84 -19.29 -0.99
CA GLU A 181 -5.64 -20.22 -1.80
C GLU A 181 -6.54 -21.14 -0.97
N SER A 182 -6.08 -21.56 0.21
CA SER A 182 -6.87 -22.38 1.14
C SER A 182 -8.19 -21.74 1.58
N TYR A 183 -8.28 -20.41 1.55
CA TYR A 183 -9.48 -19.65 1.92
C TYR A 183 -10.40 -19.34 0.74
N LEU A 184 -9.95 -19.55 -0.51
CA LEU A 184 -10.79 -19.25 -1.69
C LEU A 184 -12.05 -20.11 -1.73
N SER A 185 -12.01 -21.32 -1.16
CA SER A 185 -13.19 -22.19 -1.04
C SER A 185 -14.29 -21.65 -0.11
N GLU A 186 -13.94 -20.69 0.76
CA GLU A 186 -14.89 -19.98 1.62
C GLU A 186 -15.51 -18.75 0.95
N MET A 187 -14.97 -18.34 -0.19
CA MET A 187 -15.44 -17.19 -0.97
C MET A 187 -16.39 -17.65 -2.08
N ALA A 188 -17.16 -16.71 -2.64
CA ALA A 188 -17.94 -17.00 -3.83
C ALA A 188 -17.03 -17.44 -4.99
N ASP A 189 -17.59 -18.23 -5.91
CA ASP A 189 -16.91 -18.57 -7.17
C ASP A 189 -16.47 -17.28 -7.86
N VAL A 190 -15.16 -17.17 -8.10
CA VAL A 190 -14.54 -15.98 -8.70
C VAL A 190 -15.17 -15.64 -10.05
N LYS A 191 -15.70 -16.62 -10.80
CA LYS A 191 -16.41 -16.37 -12.07
C LYS A 191 -17.66 -15.53 -11.88
N LEU A 192 -18.39 -15.70 -10.77
CA LEU A 192 -19.55 -14.87 -10.44
C LEU A 192 -19.13 -13.43 -10.14
N VAL A 193 -17.98 -13.26 -9.47
CA VAL A 193 -17.44 -11.93 -9.15
C VAL A 193 -16.93 -11.22 -10.40
N LEU A 194 -16.21 -11.93 -11.28
CA LEU A 194 -15.78 -11.39 -12.57
C LEU A 194 -16.97 -11.02 -13.45
N GLU A 195 -18.04 -11.84 -13.47
CA GLU A 195 -19.27 -11.52 -14.20
C GLU A 195 -19.95 -10.26 -13.65
N ALA A 196 -19.99 -10.10 -12.32
CA ALA A 196 -20.52 -8.91 -11.67
C ALA A 196 -19.72 -7.65 -12.01
N MET A 197 -18.38 -7.73 -12.00
CA MET A 197 -17.50 -6.63 -12.42
C MET A 197 -17.70 -6.29 -13.90
N ALA A 198 -17.75 -7.30 -14.77
CA ALA A 198 -17.94 -7.12 -16.21
C ALA A 198 -19.29 -6.52 -16.58
N SER A 199 -20.33 -6.82 -15.80
CA SER A 199 -21.67 -6.26 -15.98
C SER A 199 -21.80 -4.85 -15.39
N ASN A 200 -20.98 -4.50 -14.41
CA ASN A 200 -21.03 -3.20 -13.72
C ASN A 200 -20.13 -2.16 -14.41
N THR A 201 -20.62 -1.58 -15.50
CA THR A 201 -19.86 -0.62 -16.32
C THR A 201 -20.54 0.74 -16.43
N SER A 202 -19.72 1.78 -16.62
CA SER A 202 -20.18 3.12 -16.98
C SER A 202 -20.70 3.16 -18.43
N PRO A 203 -21.35 4.26 -18.88
CA PRO A 203 -21.73 4.43 -20.28
C PRO A 203 -20.57 4.32 -21.29
N ASP A 204 -19.33 4.56 -20.84
CA ASP A 204 -18.11 4.42 -21.67
C ASP A 204 -17.57 2.97 -21.70
N GLY A 205 -18.25 2.04 -21.02
CA GLY A 205 -17.84 0.64 -20.87
C GLY A 205 -16.72 0.44 -19.85
N ILE A 206 -16.44 1.43 -18.98
CA ILE A 206 -15.40 1.32 -17.95
C ILE A 206 -16.01 0.72 -16.69
N MET A 207 -15.39 -0.32 -16.14
CA MET A 207 -15.88 -0.97 -14.91
C MET A 207 -15.90 -0.01 -13.71
N GLN A 208 -16.95 -0.11 -12.91
CA GLN A 208 -17.24 0.83 -11.83
C GLN A 208 -16.76 0.35 -10.46
N THR A 209 -16.54 1.30 -9.57
CA THR A 209 -16.04 1.08 -8.21
C THR A 209 -17.08 0.44 -7.31
N TYR A 210 -18.33 0.90 -7.30
CA TYR A 210 -19.35 0.42 -6.37
C TYR A 210 -20.34 -0.50 -7.06
N PHE A 211 -20.75 -1.57 -6.39
CA PHE A 211 -21.80 -2.48 -6.87
C PHE A 211 -23.20 -1.94 -6.53
N CYS A 212 -23.50 -0.72 -6.99
CA CYS A 212 -24.80 -0.06 -6.81
C CYS A 212 -25.06 1.04 -7.85
N ASP A 213 -26.31 1.21 -8.24
CA ASP A 213 -26.71 2.14 -9.30
C ASP A 213 -26.65 3.63 -8.88
N ASP A 214 -26.75 3.93 -7.59
CA ASP A 214 -26.77 5.31 -7.06
C ASP A 214 -25.37 5.91 -6.90
N ARG A 215 -24.31 5.12 -7.12
CA ARG A 215 -22.90 5.56 -7.08
C ARG A 215 -22.14 5.14 -8.33
N PRO A 216 -22.53 5.65 -9.51
CA PRO A 216 -21.83 5.32 -10.75
C PRO A 216 -20.48 6.05 -10.78
N ARG A 217 -19.45 5.41 -10.24
CA ARG A 217 -18.11 5.99 -10.04
C ARG A 217 -17.07 5.06 -10.65
N THR A 218 -16.11 5.66 -11.33
CA THR A 218 -14.91 4.98 -11.83
C THR A 218 -13.69 5.58 -11.15
N SER A 219 -12.65 4.78 -10.97
CA SER A 219 -11.35 5.21 -10.47
C SER A 219 -10.27 4.37 -11.15
N PRO A 220 -9.21 5.00 -11.69
CA PRO A 220 -8.16 4.27 -12.39
C PRO A 220 -7.38 3.34 -11.45
N GLU A 221 -7.27 3.69 -10.16
CA GLU A 221 -6.70 2.83 -9.12
C GLU A 221 -7.50 1.55 -8.94
N VAL A 222 -8.82 1.67 -8.78
CA VAL A 222 -9.74 0.53 -8.65
C VAL A 222 -9.68 -0.33 -9.91
N CYS A 223 -9.68 0.30 -11.08
CA CYS A 223 -9.59 -0.41 -12.36
C CYS A 223 -8.29 -1.22 -12.49
N CYS A 224 -7.15 -0.75 -11.94
CA CYS A 224 -5.94 -1.56 -11.89
C CYS A 224 -6.16 -2.87 -11.12
N ASN A 225 -6.82 -2.82 -9.96
CA ASN A 225 -7.10 -4.01 -9.15
C ASN A 225 -8.15 -4.94 -9.78
N ILE A 226 -9.17 -4.38 -10.44
CA ILE A 226 -10.11 -5.18 -11.26
C ILE A 226 -9.35 -5.95 -12.34
N LEU A 227 -8.54 -5.26 -13.15
CA LEU A 227 -7.76 -5.89 -14.22
C LEU A 227 -6.83 -6.98 -13.67
N ARG A 228 -6.18 -6.75 -12.52
CA ARG A 228 -5.32 -7.77 -11.88
C ARG A 228 -6.08 -9.07 -11.60
N VAL A 229 -7.31 -9.00 -11.08
CA VAL A 229 -8.12 -10.21 -10.81
C VAL A 229 -8.49 -10.91 -12.12
N PHE A 230 -8.97 -10.17 -13.13
CA PHE A 230 -9.26 -10.76 -14.44
C PHE A 230 -8.05 -11.52 -14.99
N TYR A 231 -6.89 -10.87 -15.07
CA TYR A 231 -5.68 -11.50 -15.58
C TYR A 231 -5.18 -12.68 -14.72
N ARG A 232 -5.35 -12.62 -13.40
CA ARG A 232 -4.95 -13.72 -12.52
C ARG A 232 -5.82 -14.95 -12.72
N PHE A 233 -7.14 -14.80 -12.71
CA PHE A 233 -8.07 -15.91 -12.73
C PHE A 233 -8.42 -16.38 -14.16
N ASP A 234 -8.35 -15.51 -15.17
CA ASP A 234 -8.39 -15.93 -16.57
C ASP A 234 -7.24 -16.89 -16.86
N ARG A 235 -6.03 -16.61 -16.37
CA ARG A 235 -4.88 -17.53 -16.54
C ARG A 235 -5.05 -18.87 -15.85
N GLN A 236 -5.64 -18.89 -14.65
CA GLN A 236 -5.89 -20.13 -13.91
C GLN A 236 -6.95 -21.02 -14.57
N HIS A 237 -7.87 -20.42 -15.32
CA HIS A 237 -8.97 -21.13 -15.99
C HIS A 237 -8.77 -21.29 -17.50
N ALA A 238 -7.83 -20.57 -18.10
CA ALA A 238 -7.54 -20.68 -19.51
C ALA A 238 -6.97 -22.06 -19.82
N GLN A 239 -7.69 -22.80 -20.67
CA GLN A 239 -7.02 -23.77 -21.54
C GLN A 239 -6.02 -22.94 -22.36
N SER A 240 -4.74 -23.22 -22.15
CA SER A 240 -3.58 -22.59 -22.81
C SER A 240 -3.95 -21.86 -24.11
N HIS A 241 -3.73 -20.54 -24.17
CA HIS A 241 -3.91 -19.62 -25.32
C HIS A 241 -5.29 -18.95 -25.53
N SER A 242 -6.20 -18.93 -24.55
CA SER A 242 -7.43 -18.10 -24.68
C SER A 242 -7.10 -16.59 -24.51
N PRO A 243 -7.64 -15.69 -25.36
CA PRO A 243 -7.45 -14.25 -25.18
C PRO A 243 -8.12 -13.76 -23.88
N PRO A 244 -7.69 -12.61 -23.31
CA PRO A 244 -8.37 -12.00 -22.17
C PRO A 244 -9.86 -11.78 -22.44
N ASP A 245 -10.66 -11.76 -21.37
CA ASP A 245 -12.08 -11.44 -21.47
C ASP A 245 -12.28 -10.11 -22.23
N PRO A 246 -12.94 -10.10 -23.41
CA PRO A 246 -13.03 -8.90 -24.25
C PRO A 246 -13.77 -7.74 -23.57
N ARG A 247 -14.54 -8.01 -22.50
CA ARG A 247 -15.27 -7.00 -21.73
C ARG A 247 -14.34 -6.07 -20.93
N ILE A 248 -13.09 -6.48 -20.67
CA ILE A 248 -12.13 -5.66 -19.91
C ILE A 248 -11.47 -4.56 -20.75
N ARG A 249 -11.52 -4.67 -22.08
CA ARG A 249 -10.75 -3.84 -23.01
C ARG A 249 -10.92 -2.32 -22.81
N ARG A 250 -12.13 -1.85 -22.52
CA ARG A 250 -12.38 -0.42 -22.30
C ARG A 250 -11.72 0.08 -21.01
N THR A 251 -11.72 -0.74 -19.98
CA THR A 251 -11.01 -0.48 -18.71
C THR A 251 -9.49 -0.45 -18.93
N GLU A 252 -8.94 -1.39 -19.70
CA GLU A 252 -7.52 -1.41 -20.07
C GLU A 252 -7.09 -0.13 -20.79
N GLU A 253 -7.83 0.24 -21.84
CA GLU A 253 -7.56 1.44 -22.63
C GLU A 253 -7.60 2.70 -21.74
N TRP A 254 -8.50 2.74 -20.75
CA TRP A 254 -8.60 3.87 -19.83
C TRP A 254 -7.41 3.95 -18.88
N VAL A 255 -7.00 2.85 -18.25
CA VAL A 255 -5.83 2.81 -17.36
C VAL A 255 -4.56 3.23 -18.11
N ILE A 256 -4.37 2.75 -19.35
CA ILE A 256 -3.25 3.16 -20.22
C ILE A 256 -3.29 4.67 -20.48
N ARG A 257 -4.46 5.23 -20.81
CA ARG A 257 -4.62 6.68 -21.04
C ARG A 257 -4.35 7.48 -19.77
N CYS A 258 -4.79 7.01 -18.61
CA CYS A 258 -4.53 7.66 -17.33
C CYS A 258 -3.03 7.75 -17.05
N LEU A 259 -2.28 6.67 -17.30
CA LEU A 259 -0.83 6.67 -17.13
C LEU A 259 -0.13 7.58 -18.15
N LYS A 260 -0.44 7.42 -19.44
CA LYS A 260 0.19 8.18 -20.54
C LYS A 260 -0.03 9.69 -20.40
N ASN A 261 -1.22 10.09 -19.98
CA ASN A 261 -1.58 11.50 -19.85
C ASN A 261 -1.38 12.04 -18.43
N ARG A 262 -0.75 11.27 -17.53
CA ARG A 262 -0.52 11.67 -16.12
C ARG A 262 -1.81 12.12 -15.40
N ALA A 263 -2.95 11.49 -15.73
CA ALA A 263 -4.27 11.89 -15.22
C ALA A 263 -4.41 11.73 -13.69
N TYR A 264 -3.52 10.94 -13.08
CA TYR A 264 -3.49 10.62 -11.66
C TYR A 264 -2.76 11.67 -10.79
N LEU A 265 -2.18 12.72 -11.37
CA LEU A 265 -1.27 13.66 -10.67
C LEU A 265 -1.88 14.40 -9.47
N TYR A 266 -3.20 14.44 -9.35
CA TYR A 266 -3.90 15.08 -8.24
C TYR A 266 -4.76 14.11 -7.42
N GLY A 267 -4.53 12.81 -7.59
CA GLY A 267 -5.38 11.77 -7.04
C GLY A 267 -6.70 11.62 -7.82
N SER A 268 -7.64 10.90 -7.22
CA SER A 268 -8.98 10.66 -7.75
C SER A 268 -10.03 10.96 -6.67
N ARG A 269 -11.28 10.57 -6.91
CA ARG A 269 -12.36 10.79 -5.94
C ARG A 269 -12.11 10.09 -4.60
N VAL A 270 -11.44 8.94 -4.62
CA VAL A 270 -11.26 8.07 -3.45
C VAL A 270 -9.80 7.87 -3.08
N TYR A 271 -8.87 8.40 -3.90
CA TYR A 271 -7.43 8.39 -3.67
C TYR A 271 -6.87 9.81 -3.64
N SER A 272 -6.02 10.11 -2.68
CA SER A 272 -5.53 11.47 -2.39
C SER A 272 -4.13 11.76 -2.91
N VAL A 273 -3.44 10.77 -3.49
CA VAL A 273 -2.04 10.90 -3.92
C VAL A 273 -1.76 10.18 -5.25
N PRO A 274 -0.87 10.72 -6.12
CA PRO A 274 -0.42 10.06 -7.34
C PRO A 274 0.14 8.66 -7.14
N GLU A 275 0.82 8.47 -6.01
CA GLU A 275 1.52 7.24 -5.68
C GLU A 275 0.58 6.04 -5.52
N ALA A 276 -0.71 6.26 -5.23
CA ALA A 276 -1.71 5.18 -5.17
C ALA A 276 -1.93 4.55 -6.56
N PHE A 277 -2.21 5.37 -7.58
CA PHE A 277 -2.34 4.89 -8.95
C PHE A 277 -1.06 4.21 -9.45
N LEU A 278 0.10 4.85 -9.22
CA LEU A 278 1.38 4.30 -9.68
C LEU A 278 1.70 2.96 -9.02
N TYR A 279 1.37 2.78 -7.74
CA TYR A 279 1.53 1.52 -7.06
C TYR A 279 0.64 0.42 -7.64
N PHE A 280 -0.66 0.66 -7.79
CA PHE A 280 -1.56 -0.36 -8.35
C PHE A 280 -1.28 -0.64 -9.84
N ALA A 281 -0.87 0.36 -10.61
CA ALA A 281 -0.40 0.18 -11.98
C ALA A 281 0.90 -0.64 -12.05
N ALA A 282 1.83 -0.43 -11.12
CA ALA A 282 3.04 -1.26 -11.01
C ALA A 282 2.71 -2.71 -10.64
N GLN A 283 1.77 -2.93 -9.72
CA GLN A 283 1.30 -4.28 -9.40
C GLN A 283 0.64 -4.96 -10.62
N LEU A 284 -0.18 -4.23 -11.38
CA LEU A 284 -0.76 -4.73 -12.63
C LEU A 284 0.31 -5.05 -13.68
N TYR A 285 1.31 -4.18 -13.85
CA TYR A 285 2.43 -4.40 -14.76
C TYR A 285 3.19 -5.70 -14.44
N VAL A 286 3.44 -5.97 -13.16
CA VAL A 286 4.08 -7.23 -12.71
C VAL A 286 3.16 -8.42 -12.92
N GLU A 287 1.87 -8.30 -12.59
CA GLU A 287 0.86 -9.36 -12.79
C GLU A 287 0.90 -9.87 -14.24
N LEU A 288 0.97 -8.96 -15.20
CA LEU A 288 1.03 -9.25 -16.64
C LEU A 288 2.36 -9.89 -17.07
N GLY A 289 3.41 -9.80 -16.25
CA GLY A 289 4.71 -10.43 -16.52
C GLY A 289 4.85 -11.85 -15.96
N CYS A 290 4.10 -12.22 -14.93
CA CYS A 290 4.23 -13.53 -14.28
C CYS A 290 3.87 -14.69 -15.24
N GLY A 291 4.68 -15.75 -15.26
CA GLY A 291 4.36 -17.02 -15.94
C GLY A 291 4.69 -17.09 -17.43
N HIS A 292 5.54 -16.20 -17.95
CA HIS A 292 5.83 -16.12 -19.40
C HIS A 292 7.31 -16.35 -19.77
N ASP A 293 8.14 -16.89 -18.88
CA ASP A 293 9.58 -17.12 -19.15
C ASP A 293 9.83 -18.10 -20.33
N HIS A 294 8.78 -18.78 -20.82
CA HIS A 294 8.85 -19.79 -21.89
C HIS A 294 7.81 -19.63 -23.01
N ASP A 295 7.06 -18.53 -23.08
CA ASP A 295 6.09 -18.30 -24.17
C ASP A 295 6.68 -17.36 -25.25
N PRO A 296 7.00 -17.84 -26.46
CA PRO A 296 7.51 -17.00 -27.56
C PRO A 296 6.50 -15.98 -28.09
N HIS A 297 5.24 -15.99 -27.62
CA HIS A 297 4.25 -14.93 -27.86
C HIS A 297 4.23 -13.84 -26.77
N HIS A 298 5.28 -13.76 -25.94
CA HIS A 298 5.47 -12.77 -24.86
C HIS A 298 5.22 -11.29 -25.29
N ASP A 299 5.39 -10.98 -26.57
CA ASP A 299 5.19 -9.65 -27.15
C ASP A 299 3.72 -9.18 -27.24
N ALA A 300 2.73 -9.99 -26.88
CA ALA A 300 1.35 -9.78 -27.33
C ALA A 300 0.28 -9.46 -26.26
N TYR A 301 0.63 -8.85 -25.12
CA TYR A 301 -0.38 -8.17 -24.30
C TYR A 301 -0.30 -6.65 -24.49
N PRO A 302 -1.20 -6.04 -25.31
CA PRO A 302 -1.24 -4.60 -25.52
C PRO A 302 -1.29 -3.79 -24.22
N LEU A 303 -1.86 -4.35 -23.16
CA LEU A 303 -1.90 -3.72 -21.84
C LEU A 303 -0.51 -3.56 -21.22
N LYS A 304 0.32 -4.61 -21.19
CA LYS A 304 1.66 -4.52 -20.58
C LYS A 304 2.53 -3.50 -21.32
N ALA A 305 2.54 -3.58 -22.66
CA ALA A 305 3.24 -2.60 -23.50
C ALA A 305 2.67 -1.17 -23.30
N GLY A 306 1.36 -1.05 -23.13
CA GLY A 306 0.69 0.22 -22.81
C GLY A 306 1.07 0.79 -21.44
N LEU A 307 1.50 -0.06 -20.50
CA LEU A 307 1.92 0.30 -19.14
C LEU A 307 3.42 0.56 -19.00
N GLU A 308 4.27 0.28 -20.00
CA GLU A 308 5.71 0.60 -19.97
C GLU A 308 6.07 2.03 -19.53
N PRO A 309 5.27 3.09 -19.85
CA PRO A 309 5.51 4.44 -19.33
C PRO A 309 5.49 4.58 -17.81
N ILE A 310 5.15 3.52 -17.05
CA ILE A 310 5.15 3.51 -15.58
C ILE A 310 6.53 3.84 -15.01
N LYS A 311 7.60 3.38 -15.66
CA LYS A 311 8.98 3.65 -15.23
C LYS A 311 9.31 5.13 -15.31
N GLU A 312 8.96 5.79 -16.42
CA GLU A 312 9.12 7.23 -16.62
C GLU A 312 8.28 8.02 -15.61
N ALA A 313 7.00 7.65 -15.46
CA ALA A 313 6.10 8.24 -14.48
C ALA A 313 6.66 8.15 -13.05
N LEU A 314 7.25 7.03 -12.65
CA LEU A 314 7.89 6.88 -11.35
C LEU A 314 9.13 7.76 -11.22
N LEU A 315 9.99 7.82 -12.25
CA LEU A 315 11.18 8.68 -12.27
C LEU A 315 10.83 10.17 -12.08
N GLU A 316 9.73 10.64 -12.66
CA GLU A 316 9.21 12.01 -12.47
C GLU A 316 8.77 12.29 -11.02
N ARG A 317 8.36 11.24 -10.29
CA ARG A 317 7.86 11.33 -8.92
C ARG A 317 8.95 11.16 -7.86
N ILE A 318 10.08 10.56 -8.20
CA ILE A 318 11.20 10.39 -7.26
C ILE A 318 11.58 11.74 -6.66
N ASN A 319 11.85 11.77 -5.35
CA ASN A 319 12.16 12.97 -4.56
C ASN A 319 11.02 14.01 -4.45
N ALA A 320 9.87 13.82 -5.10
CA ALA A 320 8.72 14.69 -4.88
C ALA A 320 8.26 14.55 -3.42
N LYS A 321 7.97 15.70 -2.78
CA LYS A 321 7.46 15.73 -1.40
C LYS A 321 6.14 14.96 -1.32
N THR A 322 6.06 14.05 -0.37
CA THR A 322 4.85 13.25 -0.13
C THR A 322 4.80 12.77 1.33
N ASN A 323 3.70 12.14 1.73
CA ASN A 323 3.53 11.60 3.09
C ASN A 323 4.19 10.20 3.23
N PRO A 324 4.35 9.67 4.46
CA PRO A 324 5.06 8.40 4.70
C PRO A 324 4.52 7.20 3.91
N LEU A 325 3.20 7.03 3.83
CA LEU A 325 2.58 5.91 3.10
C LEU A 325 2.78 6.05 1.60
N ALA A 326 2.55 7.24 1.06
CA ALA A 326 2.78 7.52 -0.35
C ALA A 326 4.26 7.34 -0.75
N LEU A 327 5.21 7.69 0.13
CA LEU A 327 6.63 7.41 -0.07
C LEU A 327 6.90 5.90 -0.12
N ALA A 328 6.32 5.13 0.80
CA ALA A 328 6.45 3.67 0.81
C ALA A 328 5.85 3.02 -0.45
N LEU A 329 4.69 3.51 -0.91
CA LEU A 329 4.06 3.11 -2.18
C LEU A 329 4.98 3.40 -3.38
N ARG A 330 5.57 4.60 -3.45
CA ARG A 330 6.50 5.00 -4.53
C ARG A 330 7.72 4.11 -4.58
N VAL A 331 8.41 3.93 -3.45
CA VAL A 331 9.62 3.09 -3.41
C VAL A 331 9.28 1.63 -3.73
N SER A 332 8.17 1.11 -3.22
CA SER A 332 7.71 -0.24 -3.57
C SER A 332 7.38 -0.37 -5.05
N ALA A 333 6.74 0.63 -5.67
CA ALA A 333 6.44 0.63 -7.10
C ALA A 333 7.74 0.65 -7.95
N CYS A 334 8.74 1.44 -7.55
CA CYS A 334 10.06 1.44 -8.18
C CYS A 334 10.71 0.05 -8.15
N GLN A 335 10.67 -0.63 -7.00
CA GLN A 335 11.19 -2.00 -6.86
C GLN A 335 10.40 -2.99 -7.73
N LEU A 336 9.07 -2.92 -7.73
CA LEU A 336 8.20 -3.81 -8.51
C LEU A 336 8.48 -3.77 -10.02
N VAL A 337 8.71 -2.58 -10.58
CA VAL A 337 8.97 -2.43 -12.03
C VAL A 337 10.46 -2.55 -12.40
N GLY A 338 11.32 -2.88 -11.43
CA GLY A 338 12.75 -3.09 -11.65
C GLY A 338 13.55 -1.83 -11.94
N LEU A 339 13.19 -0.68 -11.37
CA LEU A 339 14.07 0.50 -11.45
C LEU A 339 15.35 0.27 -10.66
N GLU A 340 16.47 0.80 -11.16
CA GLU A 340 17.75 0.73 -10.47
C GLU A 340 17.69 1.49 -9.14
N ARG A 341 18.19 0.87 -8.07
CA ARG A 341 18.25 1.45 -6.71
C ARG A 341 18.92 2.83 -6.68
N SER A 342 19.94 3.05 -7.51
CA SER A 342 20.64 4.34 -7.61
C SER A 342 19.70 5.50 -7.91
N ARG A 343 18.57 5.25 -8.60
CA ARG A 343 17.58 6.26 -9.00
C ARG A 343 16.73 6.74 -7.82
N TYR A 344 16.31 5.83 -6.92
CA TYR A 344 15.41 6.15 -5.80
C TYR A 344 16.10 6.07 -4.42
N ARG A 345 17.44 6.02 -4.37
CA ARG A 345 18.20 5.90 -3.12
C ARG A 345 17.84 6.97 -2.08
N GLN A 346 17.61 8.21 -2.51
CA GLN A 346 17.23 9.29 -1.60
C GLN A 346 15.85 9.06 -0.97
N ASP A 347 14.87 8.60 -1.75
CA ASP A 347 13.56 8.22 -1.24
C ASP A 347 13.63 7.02 -0.28
N LEU A 348 14.48 6.04 -0.59
CA LEU A 348 14.72 4.88 0.28
C LEU A 348 15.36 5.30 1.61
N ASP A 349 16.37 6.18 1.57
CA ASP A 349 17.02 6.70 2.77
C ASP A 349 16.05 7.55 3.59
N ALA A 350 15.22 8.37 2.93
CA ALA A 350 14.15 9.13 3.57
C ALA A 350 13.16 8.18 4.26
N LEU A 351 12.70 7.13 3.57
CA LEU A 351 11.78 6.14 4.14
C LEU A 351 12.39 5.44 5.36
N LYS A 352 13.65 5.01 5.29
CA LYS A 352 14.34 4.38 6.43
C LYS A 352 14.46 5.31 7.64
N SER A 353 14.68 6.59 7.41
CA SER A 353 14.82 7.56 8.51
C SER A 353 13.51 7.83 9.26
N LEU A 354 12.36 7.54 8.64
CA LEU A 354 11.03 7.73 9.25
C LEU A 354 10.67 6.71 10.33
N GLN A 355 11.38 5.59 10.48
CA GLN A 355 11.01 4.57 11.47
C GLN A 355 11.05 5.16 12.89
N GLU A 356 9.95 5.09 13.62
CA GLU A 356 9.75 5.67 14.95
C GLU A 356 10.29 4.75 16.06
N GLU A 357 10.37 5.25 17.30
CA GLU A 357 11.01 4.53 18.41
C GLU A 357 10.35 3.19 18.74
N ASP A 358 9.05 3.07 18.55
CA ASP A 358 8.26 1.84 18.74
C ASP A 358 8.41 0.82 17.60
N GLY A 359 9.16 1.18 16.54
CA GLY A 359 9.44 0.35 15.37
C GLY A 359 8.46 0.52 14.22
N GLY A 360 7.37 1.26 14.40
CA GLY A 360 6.43 1.59 13.33
C GLY A 360 6.92 2.75 12.45
N TRP A 361 6.18 3.02 11.39
CA TRP A 361 6.32 4.25 10.60
C TRP A 361 5.15 5.18 10.91
N PRO A 362 5.28 6.51 10.74
CA PRO A 362 4.16 7.40 10.92
C PRO A 362 3.06 7.08 9.91
N ALA A 363 1.80 7.36 10.26
CA ALA A 363 0.70 7.20 9.31
C ALA A 363 0.89 8.14 8.11
N GLY A 364 0.48 7.68 6.93
CA GLY A 364 0.38 8.51 5.74
C GLY A 364 -0.91 8.20 5.00
N HIS A 365 -1.45 9.21 4.32
CA HIS A 365 -2.70 9.07 3.58
C HIS A 365 -2.47 8.59 2.14
N PHE A 366 -3.42 7.81 1.63
CA PHE A 366 -3.48 7.48 0.21
C PHE A 366 -4.91 7.41 -0.31
N CYS A 367 -5.87 7.08 0.57
CA CYS A 367 -7.30 7.20 0.31
C CYS A 367 -7.85 8.55 0.79
N CYS A 368 -9.08 8.86 0.39
CA CYS A 368 -9.86 9.96 0.95
C CYS A 368 -11.36 9.67 0.85
N THR A 369 -12.15 10.37 1.67
CA THR A 369 -13.60 10.30 1.57
C THR A 369 -14.08 11.02 0.31
N GLY A 370 -14.93 10.36 -0.49
CA GLY A 370 -15.34 10.93 -1.78
C GLY A 370 -16.22 12.19 -1.69
N ARG A 371 -16.82 12.48 -0.53
CA ARG A 371 -17.71 13.64 -0.35
C ARG A 371 -16.95 14.89 0.11
N THR A 372 -16.08 14.76 1.10
CA THR A 372 -15.40 15.89 1.75
C THR A 372 -13.92 15.96 1.39
N GLY A 373 -13.33 14.89 0.85
CA GLY A 373 -11.90 14.81 0.58
C GLY A 373 -11.06 14.65 1.84
N ASP A 374 -11.68 14.30 2.98
CA ASP A 374 -10.96 13.99 4.23
C ASP A 374 -9.97 12.86 3.94
N ARG A 375 -8.69 13.10 4.21
CA ARG A 375 -7.60 12.18 3.87
C ARG A 375 -7.52 11.05 4.89
N ILE A 376 -7.42 9.82 4.40
CA ILE A 376 -7.42 8.60 5.23
C ILE A 376 -6.05 7.95 5.11
N GLY A 377 -5.39 7.75 6.24
CA GLY A 377 -4.09 7.11 6.33
C GLY A 377 -4.06 5.92 7.27
N ASN A 378 -3.08 5.05 7.09
CA ASN A 378 -2.96 3.83 7.89
C ASN A 378 -1.51 3.58 8.30
N ARG A 379 -1.27 3.52 9.61
CA ARG A 379 0.06 3.35 10.18
C ARG A 379 0.60 1.92 10.01
N GLY A 380 -0.28 0.93 10.18
CA GLY A 380 0.04 -0.49 9.98
C GLY A 380 0.46 -0.79 8.55
N LEU A 381 -0.32 -0.29 7.57
CA LEU A 381 -0.02 -0.43 6.15
C LEU A 381 1.29 0.27 5.77
N THR A 382 1.52 1.49 6.29
CA THR A 382 2.79 2.20 6.09
C THR A 382 3.96 1.35 6.58
N THR A 383 3.83 0.77 7.77
CA THR A 383 4.87 -0.07 8.38
C THR A 383 5.10 -1.37 7.60
N ALA A 384 4.03 -2.04 7.17
CA ALA A 384 4.11 -3.28 6.39
C ALA A 384 4.80 -3.04 5.03
N LEU A 385 4.44 -1.96 4.33
CA LEU A 385 5.11 -1.57 3.08
C LEU A 385 6.58 -1.21 3.29
N ALA A 386 6.89 -0.40 4.30
CA ALA A 386 8.27 -0.03 4.61
C ALA A 386 9.14 -1.25 4.94
N ALA A 387 8.61 -2.19 5.74
CA ALA A 387 9.29 -3.44 6.05
C ALA A 387 9.53 -4.29 4.79
N LYS A 388 8.54 -4.42 3.90
CA LYS A 388 8.69 -5.13 2.62
C LYS A 388 9.75 -4.48 1.73
N VAL A 389 9.72 -3.15 1.60
CA VAL A 389 10.70 -2.38 0.83
C VAL A 389 12.11 -2.62 1.36
N ILE A 390 12.31 -2.53 2.68
CA ILE A 390 13.62 -2.72 3.31
C ILE A 390 14.09 -4.17 3.20
N ARG A 391 13.18 -5.14 3.28
CA ARG A 391 13.50 -6.57 3.11
C ARG A 391 13.99 -6.86 1.69
N HIS A 392 13.36 -6.27 0.67
CA HIS A 392 13.79 -6.39 -0.72
C HIS A 392 15.23 -5.89 -0.93
N GLU A 393 15.72 -4.94 -0.14
CA GLU A 393 17.11 -4.45 -0.24
C GLU A 393 18.18 -5.42 0.29
N ARG A 394 17.76 -6.51 0.97
CA ARG A 394 18.68 -7.53 1.51
C ARG A 394 18.90 -8.70 0.56
N VAL A 395 18.07 -8.80 -0.48
CA VAL A 395 18.12 -9.81 -1.54
C VAL A 395 18.86 -9.21 -2.73
#